data_AF-A0A9Q0FAR2-F1
#
_entry.id   AF-A0A9Q0FAR2-F1
#
_cell.length_a   1.000
_cell.length_b   1.000
_cell.length_c   1.000
_cell.angle_alpha   90.00
_cell.angle_beta   90.00
_cell.angle_gamma   90.00
#
_symmetry.space_group_name_H-M   'P 1'
#
loop_
_entity.id
_entity.type
_entity.pdbx_description
1 polymer ?
#
loop_
_entity_poly.entity_id
_entity_poly.type
_entity_poly.pdbx_seq_one_letter_code
_entity_poly.pdbx_strand_id
1 'polypeptide(L)'
;MFGKAIVCSDAAAETARYGFTAVDRPEGCLVLAVASLGDKIMEVKSAPEETKSLEEKKVGVKGLGRKKTDESEHFVWKDDIKVPCGRLVPSGHKDSPLEYNEYAVYDPKQTSI
;
A
#
# COMPACT_ATOMS: atom_id res chain seq x y z
N MET A 1 8.19 -7.82 -3.92
CA MET A 1 7.20 -7.75 -5.01
C MET A 1 7.49 -6.62 -6.00
N PHE A 2 7.82 -5.40 -5.53
CA PHE A 2 7.90 -4.21 -6.39
C PHE A 2 9.32 -3.69 -6.67
N GLY A 3 10.38 -4.46 -6.40
CA GLY A 3 11.76 -3.97 -6.43
C GLY A 3 12.12 -3.20 -5.15
N LYS A 4 13.08 -2.27 -5.24
CA LYS A 4 13.49 -1.41 -4.12
C LYS A 4 12.54 -0.22 -4.01
N ALA A 5 11.51 -0.38 -3.21
CA ALA A 5 10.48 0.64 -2.99
C ALA A 5 10.21 0.84 -1.48
N ILE A 6 9.64 1.98 -1.15
CA ILE A 6 8.90 2.15 0.11
C ILE A 6 7.49 1.63 -0.16
N VAL A 7 7.06 0.65 0.64
CA VAL A 7 5.76 -0.02 0.48
C VAL A 7 4.86 0.33 1.64
N CYS A 8 3.68 0.86 1.33
CA CYS A 8 2.59 1.13 2.26
C CYS A 8 1.41 0.20 1.97
N SER A 9 0.53 0.01 2.95
CA SER A 9 -0.76 -0.68 2.74
C SER A 9 -1.90 0.18 3.28
N ASP A 10 -3.07 0.06 2.64
CA ASP A 10 -4.32 0.64 3.13
C ASP A 10 -4.99 -0.23 4.21
N ALA A 11 -4.42 -1.39 4.54
CA ALA A 11 -4.90 -2.29 5.57
C ALA A 11 -3.88 -2.40 6.71
N ALA A 12 -4.23 -1.90 7.90
CA ALA A 12 -3.39 -2.03 9.09
C ALA A 12 -3.08 -3.51 9.43
N ALA A 13 -4.01 -4.41 9.11
CA ALA A 13 -3.85 -5.85 9.26
C ALA A 13 -2.71 -6.43 8.41
N GLU A 14 -2.42 -5.87 7.23
CA GLU A 14 -1.29 -6.30 6.41
C GLU A 14 0.02 -5.78 6.99
N THR A 15 0.11 -4.48 7.26
CA THR A 15 1.31 -3.85 7.82
C THR A 15 1.71 -4.46 9.17
N ALA A 16 0.74 -4.81 10.03
CA ALA A 16 1.00 -5.43 11.32
C ALA A 16 1.75 -6.78 11.23
N ARG A 17 1.63 -7.50 10.12
CA ARG A 17 2.35 -8.77 9.89
C ARG A 17 3.86 -8.57 9.81
N TYR A 18 4.30 -7.37 9.41
CA TYR A 18 5.71 -6.98 9.35
C TYR A 18 6.27 -6.52 10.71
N GLY A 19 5.42 -6.40 11.75
CA GLY A 19 5.86 -6.06 13.10
C GLY A 19 6.51 -7.22 13.86
N PHE A 20 6.35 -8.47 13.40
CA PHE A 20 6.88 -9.68 14.04
C PHE A 20 6.53 -9.80 15.54
N THR A 21 5.36 -9.30 15.93
CA THR A 21 4.83 -9.46 17.30
C THR A 21 4.49 -10.92 17.58
N ALA A 22 4.55 -11.32 18.84
CA ALA A 22 4.20 -12.65 19.30
C ALA A 22 3.50 -12.58 20.67
N VAL A 23 2.96 -13.69 21.15
CA VAL A 23 2.20 -13.74 22.42
C VAL A 23 3.02 -13.25 23.61
N ASP A 24 4.33 -13.52 23.61
CA ASP A 24 5.30 -13.13 24.64
C ASP A 24 5.99 -11.78 24.37
N ARG A 25 5.68 -11.13 23.24
CA ARG A 25 6.15 -9.79 22.83
C ARG A 25 5.07 -9.10 21.97
N PRO A 26 3.95 -8.70 22.60
CA PRO A 26 2.79 -8.21 21.87
C PRO A 26 2.94 -6.77 21.36
N GLU A 27 3.91 -6.01 21.89
CA GLU A 27 4.11 -4.62 21.53
C GLU A 27 4.73 -4.47 20.13
N GLY A 28 4.12 -3.61 19.32
CA GLY A 28 4.62 -3.23 18.01
C GLY A 28 4.17 -1.82 17.64
N CYS A 29 4.86 -1.22 16.68
CA CYS A 29 4.53 0.11 16.17
C CYS A 29 4.14 0.01 14.71
N LEU A 30 3.14 0.78 14.32
CA LEU A 30 2.80 1.05 12.93
C LEU A 30 3.12 2.50 12.61
N VAL A 31 3.58 2.74 11.40
CA VAL A 31 3.83 4.09 10.89
C VAL A 31 2.71 4.42 9.91
N LEU A 32 2.01 5.53 10.17
CA LEU A 32 1.14 6.15 9.19
C LEU A 32 1.97 7.14 8.38
N ALA A 33 1.88 7.08 7.05
CA ALA A 33 2.61 7.97 6.17
C ALA A 33 1.72 8.46 5.03
N VAL A 34 1.92 9.69 4.61
CA VAL A 34 1.41 10.24 3.36
C VAL A 34 2.32 9.73 2.23
N ALA A 35 1.75 9.01 1.26
CA ALA A 35 2.48 8.50 0.10
C ALA A 35 1.94 9.12 -1.19
N SER A 36 2.78 9.90 -1.88
CA SER A 36 2.45 10.53 -3.16
C SER A 36 2.74 9.57 -4.32
N LEU A 37 1.68 8.91 -4.80
CA LEU A 37 1.74 7.98 -5.93
C LEU A 37 1.81 8.68 -7.29
N GLY A 38 1.50 9.99 -7.32
CA GLY A 38 1.41 10.81 -8.53
C GLY A 38 0.13 10.57 -9.34
N ASP A 39 -0.01 11.32 -10.45
CA ASP A 39 -1.22 11.30 -11.28
C ASP A 39 -1.40 9.99 -12.08
N LYS A 40 -0.29 9.28 -12.32
CA LYS A 40 -0.27 8.03 -13.10
C LYS A 40 0.21 6.90 -12.21
N ILE A 41 -0.74 6.10 -11.74
CA ILE A 41 -0.50 4.93 -10.91
C ILE A 41 -0.52 3.69 -11.80
N MET A 42 0.53 2.87 -11.72
CA MET A 42 0.56 1.57 -12.38
C MET A 42 -0.11 0.53 -11.48
N GLU A 43 -1.22 -0.04 -11.92
CA GLU A 43 -1.88 -1.14 -11.20
C GLU A 43 -1.35 -2.50 -11.66
N VAL A 44 -0.98 -3.37 -10.72
CA VAL A 44 -0.42 -4.70 -11.02
C VAL A 44 -1.08 -5.79 -10.18
N LYS A 45 -1.31 -6.95 -10.80
CA LYS A 45 -1.86 -8.15 -10.13
C LYS A 45 -0.77 -9.13 -9.69
N SER A 46 0.44 -9.01 -10.21
CA SER A 46 1.57 -9.89 -9.92
C SER A 46 2.86 -9.08 -9.89
N ALA A 47 3.95 -9.69 -9.45
CA ALA A 47 5.26 -9.04 -9.49
C ALA A 47 5.58 -8.61 -10.93
N PRO A 48 5.93 -7.33 -11.18
CA PRO A 48 6.35 -6.86 -12.49
C PRO A 48 7.65 -7.58 -12.91
N GLU A 49 7.76 -7.96 -14.19
CA GLU A 49 8.98 -8.59 -14.71
C GLU A 49 10.20 -7.67 -14.62
N GLU A 50 9.99 -6.35 -14.73
CA GLU A 50 11.08 -5.38 -14.83
C GLU A 50 10.93 -4.22 -13.83
N THR A 51 11.21 -4.50 -12.55
CA THR A 51 11.06 -3.52 -11.47
C THR A 51 12.08 -2.37 -11.52
N LYS A 52 13.21 -2.55 -12.19
CA LYS A 52 14.24 -1.49 -12.35
C LYS A 52 13.70 -0.26 -13.08
N SER A 53 12.85 -0.46 -14.07
CA SER A 53 12.25 0.64 -14.83
C SER A 53 11.30 1.48 -13.96
N LEU A 54 10.69 0.88 -12.93
CA LEU A 54 9.81 1.55 -11.98
C LEU A 54 10.62 2.46 -11.05
N GLU A 55 11.77 1.97 -10.59
CA GLU A 55 12.73 2.73 -9.79
C GLU A 55 13.26 3.96 -10.56
N GLU A 56 13.67 3.77 -11.83
CA GLU A 56 14.21 4.84 -12.67
C GLU A 56 13.18 5.93 -13.00
N LYS A 57 11.94 5.51 -13.31
CA LYS A 57 10.86 6.42 -13.70
C LYS A 57 10.09 6.99 -12.51
N LYS A 58 10.31 6.46 -11.30
CA LYS A 58 9.63 6.83 -10.05
C LYS A 58 8.10 6.80 -10.16
N VAL A 59 7.58 5.83 -10.92
CA VAL A 59 6.13 5.66 -11.13
C VAL A 59 5.53 5.01 -9.89
N GLY A 60 4.48 5.59 -9.31
CA GLY A 60 3.75 4.97 -8.21
C GLY A 60 3.07 3.67 -8.68
N VAL A 61 3.17 2.62 -7.87
CA VAL A 61 2.60 1.31 -8.20
C VAL A 61 1.57 0.92 -7.15
N LYS A 62 0.45 0.35 -7.59
CA LYS A 62 -0.57 -0.24 -6.73
C LYS A 62 -0.67 -1.73 -7.03
N GLY A 63 -0.22 -2.55 -6.08
CA GLY A 63 -0.53 -3.97 -6.04
C GLY A 63 -1.98 -4.18 -5.67
N LEU A 64 -2.72 -4.88 -6.53
CA LEU A 64 -4.16 -5.11 -6.38
C LEU A 64 -4.41 -6.34 -5.50
N GLY A 65 -4.91 -6.14 -4.28
CA GLY A 65 -5.22 -7.22 -3.34
C GLY A 65 -6.60 -7.84 -3.55
N ARG A 66 -6.84 -9.01 -2.93
CA ARG A 66 -8.16 -9.68 -2.85
C ARG A 66 -9.18 -8.91 -2.01
N LYS A 67 -8.72 -8.05 -1.10
CA LYS A 67 -9.52 -7.17 -0.25
C LYS A 67 -9.00 -5.74 -0.35
N LYS A 68 -9.88 -4.78 -0.15
CA LYS A 68 -9.57 -3.34 -0.09
C LYS A 68 -10.43 -2.67 0.98
N THR A 69 -10.06 -1.46 1.39
CA THR A 69 -10.95 -0.62 2.21
C THR A 69 -12.15 -0.15 1.39
N ASP A 70 -13.31 -0.02 2.03
CA ASP A 70 -14.52 0.51 1.39
C ASP A 70 -14.32 2.00 1.05
N GLU A 71 -14.27 2.30 -0.25
CA GLU A 71 -14.04 3.66 -0.75
C GLU A 71 -15.14 4.65 -0.37
N SER A 72 -16.35 4.18 -0.04
CA SER A 72 -17.43 5.03 0.47
C SER A 72 -17.20 5.50 1.90
N GLU A 73 -16.33 4.82 2.65
CA GLU A 73 -15.94 5.17 4.02
C GLU A 73 -14.65 6.01 4.04
N HIS A 74 -14.01 6.25 2.89
CA HIS A 74 -12.82 7.11 2.79
C HIS A 74 -13.20 8.57 3.03
N PHE A 75 -12.27 9.34 3.60
CA PHE A 75 -12.42 10.79 3.74
C PHE A 75 -11.15 11.51 3.32
N VAL A 76 -11.29 12.81 3.08
CA VAL A 76 -10.17 13.70 2.80
C VAL A 76 -9.73 14.36 4.10
N TRP A 77 -8.49 14.12 4.48
CA TRP A 77 -7.80 14.82 5.55
C TRP A 77 -6.90 15.88 4.93
N LYS A 78 -6.72 17.03 5.59
CA LYS A 78 -5.79 18.12 5.20
C LYS A 78 -5.55 18.27 3.69
N ASP A 79 -6.20 19.27 3.10
CA ASP A 79 -6.13 19.57 1.67
C ASP A 79 -6.72 18.43 0.82
N ASP A 80 -5.88 17.66 0.14
CA ASP A 80 -6.26 16.61 -0.81
C ASP A 80 -5.78 15.20 -0.38
N ILE A 81 -5.30 15.03 0.86
CA ILE A 81 -4.81 13.75 1.36
C ILE A 81 -5.97 12.80 1.61
N LYS A 82 -6.14 11.83 0.71
CA LYS A 82 -7.13 10.77 0.84
C LYS A 82 -6.70 9.78 1.92
N VAL A 83 -7.54 9.60 2.94
CA VAL A 83 -7.34 8.61 4.01
C VAL A 83 -8.16 7.36 3.69
N PRO A 84 -7.52 6.23 3.34
CA PRO A 84 -8.23 4.98 3.20
C PRO A 84 -8.55 4.44 4.59
N CYS A 85 -9.83 4.35 4.90
CA CYS A 85 -10.32 3.82 6.18
C CYS A 85 -11.60 3.02 5.98
N GLY A 86 -12.14 2.52 7.10
CA GLY A 86 -13.37 1.76 7.10
C GLY A 86 -13.15 0.26 6.95
N ARG A 87 -14.23 -0.44 6.58
CA ARG A 87 -14.25 -1.90 6.52
C ARG A 87 -13.40 -2.44 5.37
N LEU A 88 -12.76 -3.57 5.62
CA LEU A 88 -12.12 -4.38 4.59
C LEU A 88 -13.18 -5.20 3.86
N VAL A 89 -13.35 -4.90 2.57
CA VAL A 89 -14.33 -5.53 1.69
C VAL A 89 -13.63 -6.34 0.60
N PRO A 90 -14.26 -7.39 0.05
CA PRO A 90 -13.72 -8.09 -1.11
C PRO A 90 -13.50 -7.13 -2.29
N SER A 91 -12.37 -7.29 -2.98
CA SER A 91 -12.11 -6.63 -4.24
C SER A 91 -12.63 -7.47 -5.42
N GLY A 92 -12.47 -6.94 -6.64
CA GLY A 92 -12.70 -7.70 -7.87
C GLY A 92 -11.56 -8.65 -8.25
N HIS A 93 -10.49 -8.74 -7.47
CA HIS A 93 -9.24 -9.43 -7.82
C HIS A 93 -9.07 -10.75 -7.04
N LYS A 94 -10.01 -11.67 -7.21
CA LYS A 94 -10.08 -12.94 -6.44
C LYS A 94 -8.82 -13.81 -6.58
N ASP A 95 -8.20 -13.81 -7.75
CA ASP A 95 -7.01 -14.63 -8.05
C ASP A 95 -5.70 -13.89 -7.75
N SER A 96 -5.77 -12.74 -7.07
CA SER A 96 -4.56 -12.00 -6.69
C SER A 96 -3.72 -12.80 -5.68
N PRO A 97 -2.38 -12.82 -5.83
CA PRO A 97 -1.48 -13.33 -4.81
C PRO A 97 -1.45 -12.44 -3.55
N LEU A 98 -1.88 -11.17 -3.66
CA LEU A 98 -1.96 -10.22 -2.57
C LEU A 98 -3.30 -10.34 -1.84
N GLU A 99 -3.27 -10.36 -0.50
CA GLU A 99 -4.51 -10.33 0.29
C GLU A 99 -5.12 -8.93 0.33
N TYR A 100 -4.29 -7.90 0.50
CA TYR A 100 -4.68 -6.49 0.57
C TYR A 100 -3.93 -5.66 -0.47
N ASN A 101 -4.38 -4.42 -0.72
CA ASN A 101 -3.62 -3.56 -1.60
C ASN A 101 -2.29 -3.16 -0.95
N GLU A 102 -1.27 -3.06 -1.79
CA GLU A 102 0.03 -2.51 -1.43
C GLU A 102 0.37 -1.38 -2.40
N TYR A 103 1.03 -0.35 -1.89
CA TYR A 103 1.33 0.87 -2.62
C TYR A 103 2.84 1.10 -2.55
N ALA A 104 3.51 1.11 -3.69
CA ALA A 104 4.95 1.25 -3.78
C ALA A 104 5.32 2.60 -4.41
N VAL A 105 6.26 3.29 -3.76
CA VAL A 105 6.92 4.51 -4.25
C VAL A 105 8.43 4.34 -4.21
N TYR A 106 9.13 5.08 -5.06
CA TYR A 106 10.54 4.80 -5.38
C TYR A 106 11.50 5.96 -5.04
N ASP A 107 10.96 7.12 -4.65
CA ASP A 107 11.73 8.24 -4.11
C ASP A 107 11.30 8.51 -2.67
N PRO A 108 12.22 8.59 -1.69
CA PRO A 108 11.88 8.98 -0.32
C PRO A 108 11.14 10.31 -0.20
N LYS A 109 11.29 11.22 -1.17
CA LYS A 109 10.54 12.49 -1.21
C LYS A 109 9.05 12.30 -1.53
N GLN A 110 8.64 11.12 -1.97
CA GLN A 110 7.23 10.76 -2.15
C GLN A 110 6.57 10.34 -0.83
N THR A 111 7.29 10.27 0.29
CA THR A 111 6.70 9.92 1.58
C THR A 111 6.92 10.99 2.64
N SER A 112 5.94 11.14 3.53
CA SER A 112 6.02 11.95 4.75
C SER A 112 5.37 11.20 5.90
N ILE A 113 6.02 11.16 7.06
CA ILE A 113 5.50 10.58 8.31
C ILE A 113 4.98 11.71 9.20
#